data_AF-A0A429WSI2-F1
#
_entry.id   AF-A0A429WSI2-F1
#
_cell.length_a   1.000
_cell.length_b   1.000
_cell.length_c   1.000
_cell.angle_alpha   90.00
_cell.angle_beta   90.00
_cell.angle_gamma   90.00
#
_symmetry.space_group_name_H-M   'P 1'
#
loop_
_entity.id
_entity.type
_entity.pdbx_description
1 polymer ?
#
loop_
_entity_poly.entity_id
_entity_poly.type
_entity_poly.pdbx_seq_one_letter_code
_entity_poly.pdbx_strand_id
1 'polypeptide(L)'
;MTDTATETVPATLKGAVAFDATMLPIFVQRANTMRIEAADYEVDSPAMAELAGERLVQIATLKKQIEQARSDVAGPIHKAWKNALAWFKPAEDAIEQADSAMRKALNRWKNEQERIAAAERAERERVAREERQRLEAAERAAAAKALEAQQAAERQAREAAAAAAAGDAKKAEELQQQAEANAAAAETAQALASTMAQEASVVTVAPPSIALVPRVAGVSGRMTYTAQVESLQLLVQAIAEGKAPIEAVQANTTFLGQQARAFKKAGVLYPGVTVLAESALSVRAA
;
A
#
# COMPACT_ATOMS: atom_id res chain seq x y z
N MET A 1 -24.19 5.45 -69.59
CA MET A 1 -23.44 6.48 -68.85
C MET A 1 -24.29 6.87 -67.66
N THR A 2 -24.06 6.19 -66.54
CA THR A 2 -24.76 6.37 -65.27
C THR A 2 -24.03 7.44 -64.48
N ASP A 3 -24.66 8.62 -64.35
CA ASP A 3 -24.16 9.70 -63.50
C ASP A 3 -24.87 9.60 -62.15
N THR A 4 -24.15 9.15 -61.13
CA THR A 4 -24.65 8.98 -59.77
C THR A 4 -24.26 10.24 -58.99
N ALA A 5 -25.16 11.22 -58.95
CA ALA A 5 -25.02 12.40 -58.12
C ALA A 5 -24.94 11.97 -56.65
N THR A 6 -23.75 12.12 -56.06
CA THR A 6 -23.51 11.91 -54.64
C THR A 6 -24.07 13.13 -53.90
N GLU A 7 -25.25 12.98 -53.33
CA GLU A 7 -25.87 13.98 -52.49
C GLU A 7 -25.10 14.05 -51.15
N THR A 8 -24.13 14.96 -51.07
CA THR A 8 -23.43 15.26 -49.82
C THR A 8 -24.36 16.02 -48.90
N VAL A 9 -25.00 15.33 -47.98
CA VAL A 9 -25.72 15.95 -46.85
C VAL A 9 -24.70 16.73 -46.02
N PRO A 10 -24.81 18.07 -45.92
CA PRO A 10 -23.88 18.84 -45.09
C PRO A 10 -24.12 18.47 -43.63
N ALA A 11 -23.12 17.85 -43.00
CA ALA A 11 -23.11 17.57 -41.57
C ALA A 11 -23.27 18.89 -40.81
N THR A 12 -24.48 19.16 -40.33
CA THR A 12 -24.75 20.31 -39.46
C THR A 12 -24.03 20.06 -38.15
N LEU A 13 -22.97 20.82 -37.87
CA LEU A 13 -22.29 20.79 -36.57
C LEU A 13 -23.29 21.22 -35.48
N LYS A 14 -23.93 20.25 -34.82
CA LYS A 14 -24.82 20.51 -33.70
C LYS A 14 -23.99 21.08 -32.54
N GLY A 15 -24.20 22.36 -32.22
CA GLY A 15 -23.59 23.01 -31.05
C GLY A 15 -22.66 24.21 -31.34
N ALA A 16 -22.72 24.82 -32.52
CA ALA A 16 -21.96 26.04 -32.78
C ALA A 16 -22.32 27.16 -31.78
N VAL A 17 -21.33 27.58 -30.96
CA VAL A 17 -21.43 28.77 -30.12
C VAL A 17 -20.84 29.92 -30.93
N ALA A 18 -21.70 30.80 -31.45
CA ALA A 18 -21.26 32.04 -32.07
C ALA A 18 -21.00 33.08 -30.97
N PHE A 19 -19.86 33.76 -31.03
CA PHE A 19 -19.57 34.90 -30.18
C PHE A 19 -19.07 36.06 -31.03
N ASP A 20 -19.39 37.28 -30.60
CA ASP A 20 -18.96 38.49 -31.28
C ASP A 20 -17.53 38.84 -30.88
N ALA A 21 -16.58 38.62 -31.81
CA ALA A 21 -15.18 38.92 -31.60
C ALA A 21 -14.83 40.42 -31.77
N THR A 22 -15.77 41.25 -32.24
CA THR A 22 -15.50 42.67 -32.55
C THR A 22 -15.23 43.52 -31.30
N MET A 23 -15.71 43.08 -30.13
CA MET A 23 -15.51 43.77 -28.86
C MET A 23 -14.08 43.66 -28.30
N LEU A 24 -13.35 42.58 -28.63
CA LEU A 24 -12.01 42.34 -28.08
C LEU A 24 -10.97 43.38 -28.55
N PRO A 25 -10.86 43.70 -29.85
CA PRO A 25 -9.99 44.79 -30.31
C PRO A 25 -10.31 46.13 -29.62
N ILE A 26 -11.59 46.44 -29.40
CA ILE A 26 -12.02 47.67 -28.72
C ILE A 26 -11.53 47.70 -27.27
N PHE A 27 -11.68 46.59 -26.53
CA PHE A 27 -11.17 46.49 -25.16
C PHE A 27 -9.66 46.60 -25.10
N VAL A 28 -8.94 45.93 -26.00
CA VAL A 28 -7.48 45.98 -26.07
C VAL A 28 -7.00 47.40 -26.36
N GLN A 29 -7.63 48.10 -27.31
CA GLN A 29 -7.30 49.49 -27.61
C GLN A 29 -7.51 50.40 -26.39
N ARG A 30 -8.68 50.35 -25.75
CA ARG A 30 -8.98 51.19 -24.58
C ARG A 30 -8.07 50.89 -23.39
N ALA A 31 -7.77 49.61 -23.15
CA ALA A 31 -6.85 49.20 -22.09
C ALA A 31 -5.43 49.70 -22.34
N ASN A 32 -4.95 49.65 -23.59
CA ASN A 32 -3.65 50.18 -23.96
C ASN A 32 -3.59 51.71 -23.81
N THR A 33 -4.63 52.44 -24.21
CA THR A 33 -4.72 53.88 -23.98
C THR A 33 -4.60 54.22 -22.49
N MET A 34 -5.42 53.59 -21.65
CA MET A 34 -5.37 53.81 -20.19
C MET A 34 -4.02 53.41 -19.58
N ARG A 35 -3.37 52.36 -20.09
CA ARG A 35 -2.04 51.92 -19.65
C ARG A 35 -0.97 52.97 -19.98
N ILE A 36 -1.00 53.53 -21.19
CA ILE A 36 -0.05 54.57 -21.61
C ILE A 36 -0.27 55.82 -20.77
N GLU A 37 -1.51 56.26 -20.60
CA GLU A 37 -1.86 57.41 -19.76
C GLU A 37 -1.41 57.24 -18.30
N ALA A 38 -1.47 56.02 -17.75
CA ALA A 38 -1.07 55.73 -16.38
C ALA A 38 0.44 55.59 -16.18
N ALA A 39 1.23 55.32 -17.23
CA ALA A 39 2.64 54.94 -17.10
C ALA A 39 3.51 56.07 -16.51
N ASP A 40 3.22 57.31 -16.90
CA ASP A 40 3.96 58.51 -16.47
C ASP A 40 3.10 59.44 -15.62
N TYR A 41 2.04 58.91 -14.98
CA TYR A 41 1.07 59.73 -14.25
C TYR A 41 1.63 60.12 -12.87
N GLU A 42 2.00 61.39 -12.71
CA GLU A 42 2.48 61.95 -11.44
C GLU A 42 1.34 62.67 -10.70
N VAL A 43 1.20 62.39 -9.40
CA VAL A 43 0.22 63.04 -8.52
C VAL A 43 0.96 63.98 -7.57
N ASP A 44 1.18 65.21 -8.04
CA ASP A 44 1.93 66.25 -7.32
C ASP A 44 1.03 67.29 -6.62
N SER A 45 -0.28 67.22 -6.85
CA SER A 45 -1.24 68.22 -6.37
C SER A 45 -2.61 67.61 -6.07
N PRO A 46 -3.43 68.27 -5.22
CA PRO A 46 -4.79 67.80 -4.92
C PRO A 46 -5.68 67.65 -6.15
N ALA A 47 -5.57 68.55 -7.13
CA ALA A 47 -6.31 68.45 -8.39
C ALA A 47 -5.89 67.22 -9.21
N MET A 48 -4.58 66.90 -9.25
CA MET A 48 -4.09 65.68 -9.90
C MET A 48 -4.53 64.42 -9.16
N ALA A 49 -4.71 64.48 -7.84
CA ALA A 49 -5.24 63.36 -7.06
C ALA A 49 -6.73 63.09 -7.35
N GLU A 50 -7.54 64.13 -7.53
CA GLU A 50 -8.95 64.01 -7.95
C GLU A 50 -9.06 63.39 -9.35
N LEU A 51 -8.27 63.90 -10.31
CA LEU A 51 -8.21 63.34 -11.66
C LEU A 51 -7.72 61.89 -11.67
N ALA A 52 -6.71 61.55 -10.86
CA ALA A 52 -6.27 60.16 -10.68
C ALA A 52 -7.40 59.28 -10.15
N GLY A 53 -8.19 59.78 -9.20
CA GLY A 53 -9.38 59.11 -8.68
C GLY A 53 -10.40 58.80 -9.77
N GLU A 54 -10.73 59.78 -10.62
CA GLU A 54 -11.63 59.57 -11.76
C GLU A 54 -11.08 58.55 -12.77
N ARG A 55 -9.78 58.62 -13.08
CA ARG A 55 -9.12 57.65 -13.97
C ARG A 55 -9.15 56.24 -13.40
N LEU A 56 -8.92 56.08 -12.09
CA LEU A 56 -9.05 54.79 -11.41
C LEU A 56 -10.46 54.22 -11.50
N VAL A 57 -11.50 55.06 -11.39
CA VAL A 57 -12.89 54.64 -11.60
C VAL A 57 -13.11 54.18 -13.04
N GLN A 58 -12.62 54.91 -14.04
CA GLN A 58 -12.73 54.52 -15.45
C GLN A 58 -12.05 53.18 -15.76
N ILE A 59 -10.83 52.97 -15.24
CA ILE A 59 -10.09 51.71 -15.35
C ILE A 59 -10.90 50.57 -14.70
N ALA A 60 -11.44 50.80 -13.52
CA ALA A 60 -12.22 49.81 -12.81
C ALA A 60 -13.55 49.47 -13.54
N THR A 61 -14.20 50.44 -14.18
CA THR A 61 -15.38 50.20 -15.04
C THR A 61 -15.01 49.39 -16.28
N LEU A 62 -13.94 49.73 -16.99
CA LEU A 62 -13.48 48.95 -18.16
C LEU A 62 -13.14 47.51 -17.75
N LYS A 63 -12.51 47.32 -16.59
CA LYS A 63 -12.25 46.00 -16.02
C LYS A 63 -13.54 45.20 -15.81
N LYS A 64 -14.61 45.81 -15.27
CA LYS A 64 -15.92 45.16 -15.11
C LYS A 64 -16.52 44.78 -16.48
N GLN A 65 -16.42 45.65 -17.49
CA GLN A 65 -16.94 45.37 -18.84
C GLN A 65 -16.21 44.19 -19.50
N ILE A 66 -14.88 44.13 -19.39
CA ILE A 66 -14.07 43.01 -19.90
C ILE A 66 -14.47 41.71 -19.20
N GLU A 67 -14.66 41.74 -17.89
CA GLU A 67 -15.09 40.58 -17.11
C GLU A 67 -16.46 40.07 -17.54
N GLN A 68 -17.43 40.99 -17.73
CA GLN A 68 -18.76 40.63 -18.22
C GLN A 68 -18.70 40.00 -19.61
N ALA A 69 -18.00 40.64 -20.55
CA ALA A 69 -17.83 40.09 -21.91
C ALA A 69 -17.15 38.72 -21.90
N ARG A 70 -16.16 38.50 -21.01
CA ARG A 70 -15.57 37.17 -20.80
C ARG A 70 -16.61 36.17 -20.32
N SER A 71 -17.42 36.53 -19.34
CA SER A 71 -18.48 35.66 -18.80
C SER A 71 -19.52 35.30 -19.87
N ASP A 72 -19.92 36.26 -20.71
CA ASP A 72 -20.93 36.05 -21.76
C ASP A 72 -20.44 35.07 -22.83
N VAL A 73 -19.13 35.05 -23.13
CA VAL A 73 -18.53 34.08 -24.04
C VAL A 73 -18.27 32.73 -23.35
N ALA A 74 -17.63 32.75 -22.19
CA ALA A 74 -17.20 31.53 -21.49
C ALA A 74 -18.38 30.75 -20.89
N GLY A 75 -19.45 31.43 -20.47
CA GLY A 75 -20.61 30.81 -19.81
C GLY A 75 -21.32 29.78 -20.68
N PRO A 76 -21.76 30.11 -21.90
CA PRO A 76 -22.39 29.16 -22.84
C PRO A 76 -21.46 28.01 -23.21
N ILE A 77 -20.16 28.27 -23.43
CA ILE A 77 -19.16 27.24 -23.72
C ILE A 77 -19.04 26.27 -22.54
N HIS A 78 -18.92 26.80 -21.32
CA HIS A 78 -18.85 26.00 -20.10
C HIS A 78 -20.11 25.14 -19.90
N LYS A 79 -21.28 25.70 -20.20
CA LYS A 79 -22.56 24.99 -20.15
C LYS A 79 -22.62 23.86 -21.18
N ALA A 80 -22.21 24.13 -22.41
CA ALA A 80 -22.16 23.13 -23.48
C ALA A 80 -21.19 21.99 -23.14
N TRP A 81 -19.99 22.35 -22.67
CA TRP A 81 -18.98 21.39 -22.19
C TRP A 81 -19.52 20.52 -21.04
N LYS A 82 -20.15 21.13 -20.03
CA LYS A 82 -20.79 20.40 -18.92
C LYS A 82 -21.86 19.43 -19.40
N ASN A 83 -22.70 19.84 -20.34
CA ASN A 83 -23.75 18.98 -20.89
C ASN A 83 -23.15 17.80 -21.67
N ALA A 84 -22.08 18.03 -22.44
CA ALA A 84 -21.38 16.97 -23.14
C ALA A 84 -20.77 15.95 -22.15
N LEU A 85 -20.10 16.43 -21.10
CA LEU A 85 -19.57 15.56 -20.04
C LEU A 85 -20.68 14.77 -19.33
N ALA A 86 -21.79 15.43 -19.00
CA ALA A 86 -22.94 14.79 -18.36
C ALA A 86 -23.57 13.69 -19.22
N TRP A 87 -23.49 13.79 -20.55
CA TRP A 87 -23.98 12.76 -21.46
C TRP A 87 -23.15 11.48 -21.40
N PHE A 88 -21.83 11.59 -21.24
CA PHE A 88 -20.93 10.43 -21.12
C PHE A 88 -20.91 9.85 -19.71
N LYS A 89 -21.20 10.66 -18.68
CA LYS A 89 -21.05 10.27 -17.28
C LYS A 89 -21.74 8.95 -16.90
N PRO A 90 -22.99 8.66 -17.31
CA PRO A 90 -23.63 7.38 -17.00
C PRO A 90 -22.90 6.15 -17.58
N ALA A 91 -22.30 6.28 -18.77
CA ALA A 91 -21.55 5.20 -19.40
C ALA A 91 -20.20 4.98 -18.69
N GLU A 92 -19.53 6.07 -18.30
CA GLU A 92 -18.32 6.03 -17.46
C GLU A 92 -18.60 5.36 -16.12
N ASP A 93 -19.71 5.74 -15.45
CA ASP A 93 -20.10 5.16 -14.16
C ASP A 93 -20.42 3.66 -14.30
N ALA A 94 -21.11 3.26 -15.37
CA ALA A 94 -21.45 1.86 -15.61
C ALA A 94 -20.19 1.01 -15.86
N ILE A 95 -19.24 1.50 -16.65
CA ILE A 95 -18.01 0.74 -16.93
C ILE A 95 -17.08 0.70 -15.71
N GLU A 96 -17.03 1.77 -14.90
CA GLU A 96 -16.29 1.80 -13.64
C GLU A 96 -16.88 0.80 -12.62
N GLN A 97 -18.21 0.72 -12.52
CA GLN A 97 -18.88 -0.28 -11.69
C GLN A 97 -18.59 -1.70 -12.15
N ALA A 98 -18.60 -1.95 -13.47
CA ALA A 98 -18.28 -3.26 -14.04
C ALA A 98 -16.81 -3.65 -13.77
N ASP A 99 -15.85 -2.74 -14.00
CA ASP A 99 -14.44 -2.96 -13.69
C ASP A 99 -14.23 -3.24 -12.19
N SER A 100 -14.86 -2.46 -11.31
CA SER A 100 -14.81 -2.66 -9.86
C SER A 100 -15.38 -4.03 -9.45
N ALA A 101 -16.52 -4.44 -10.02
CA ALA A 101 -17.13 -5.74 -9.76
C ALA A 101 -16.22 -6.89 -10.21
N MET A 102 -15.63 -6.80 -11.41
CA MET A 102 -14.72 -7.83 -11.93
C MET A 102 -13.43 -7.94 -11.11
N ARG A 103 -12.83 -6.81 -10.71
CA ARG A 103 -11.65 -6.80 -9.82
C ARG A 103 -11.97 -7.45 -8.47
N LYS A 104 -13.12 -7.14 -7.87
CA LYS A 104 -13.57 -7.75 -6.61
C LYS A 104 -13.75 -9.27 -6.76
N ALA A 105 -14.39 -9.73 -7.83
CA ALA A 105 -14.58 -11.15 -8.11
C ALA A 105 -13.23 -11.87 -8.26
N LEU A 106 -12.30 -11.28 -9.01
CA LEU A 106 -10.97 -11.86 -9.22
C LEU A 106 -10.15 -11.93 -7.93
N ASN A 107 -10.16 -10.87 -7.12
CA ASN A 107 -9.49 -10.84 -5.82
C ASN A 107 -10.10 -11.87 -4.86
N ARG A 108 -11.43 -12.00 -4.82
CA ARG A 108 -12.11 -13.01 -4.01
C ARG A 108 -11.66 -14.42 -4.39
N TRP A 109 -11.65 -14.73 -5.68
CA TRP A 109 -11.17 -16.02 -6.17
C TRP A 109 -9.70 -16.25 -5.83
N LYS A 110 -8.83 -15.25 -6.04
CA LYS A 110 -7.40 -15.36 -5.72
C LYS A 110 -7.16 -15.63 -4.23
N ASN A 111 -7.81 -14.88 -3.35
CA ASN A 111 -7.72 -15.08 -1.91
C ASN A 111 -8.23 -16.47 -1.49
N GLU A 112 -9.28 -16.95 -2.15
CA GLU A 112 -9.81 -18.30 -1.91
C GLU A 112 -8.82 -19.38 -2.39
N GLN A 113 -8.19 -19.21 -3.56
CA GLN A 113 -7.13 -20.13 -4.02
C GLN A 113 -5.94 -20.14 -3.06
N GLU A 114 -5.53 -18.97 -2.54
CA GLU A 114 -4.47 -18.87 -1.54
C GLU A 114 -4.87 -19.54 -0.21
N ARG A 115 -6.13 -19.40 0.22
CA ARG A 115 -6.68 -20.05 1.40
C ARG A 115 -6.68 -21.57 1.26
N ILE A 116 -7.13 -22.08 0.11
CA ILE A 116 -7.12 -23.52 -0.20
C ILE A 116 -5.69 -24.05 -0.20
N ALA A 117 -4.78 -23.39 -0.90
CA ALA A 117 -3.37 -23.80 -0.95
C ALA A 117 -2.70 -23.74 0.44
N ALA A 118 -3.05 -22.75 1.28
CA ALA A 118 -2.54 -22.66 2.65
C ALA A 118 -3.09 -23.78 3.55
N ALA A 119 -4.39 -24.09 3.44
CA ALA A 119 -5.00 -25.18 4.19
C ALA A 119 -4.41 -26.54 3.80
N GLU A 120 -4.19 -26.77 2.51
CA GLU A 120 -3.54 -27.98 2.02
C GLU A 120 -2.08 -28.10 2.50
N ARG A 121 -1.32 -27.00 2.49
CA ARG A 121 0.03 -26.97 3.09
C ARG A 121 0.00 -27.29 4.58
N ALA A 122 -0.92 -26.68 5.33
CA ALA A 122 -1.06 -26.89 6.77
C ALA A 122 -1.44 -28.34 7.13
N GLU A 123 -2.36 -28.96 6.36
CA GLU A 123 -2.75 -30.36 6.54
C GLU A 123 -1.58 -31.31 6.25
N ARG A 124 -0.88 -31.10 5.13
CA ARG A 124 0.30 -31.89 4.78
C ARG A 124 1.41 -31.76 5.81
N GLU A 125 1.66 -30.55 6.33
CA GLU A 125 2.61 -30.33 7.41
C GLU A 125 2.17 -30.99 8.73
N ARG A 126 0.87 -30.99 9.04
CA ARG A 126 0.34 -31.69 10.21
C ARG A 126 0.56 -33.19 10.11
N VAL A 127 0.16 -33.81 9.00
CA VAL A 127 0.37 -35.24 8.75
C VAL A 127 1.87 -35.59 8.79
N ALA A 128 2.72 -34.77 8.16
CA ALA A 128 4.16 -35.00 8.20
C ALA A 128 4.75 -34.84 9.62
N ARG A 129 4.23 -33.91 10.45
CA ARG A 129 4.63 -33.80 11.85
C ARG A 129 4.18 -34.99 12.67
N GLU A 130 2.94 -35.45 12.50
CA GLU A 130 2.40 -36.62 13.20
C GLU A 130 3.17 -37.89 12.86
N GLU A 131 3.51 -38.08 11.57
CA GLU A 131 4.30 -39.22 11.13
C GLU A 131 5.74 -39.18 11.67
N ARG A 132 6.39 -38.00 11.63
CA ARG A 132 7.71 -37.82 12.27
C ARG A 132 7.66 -38.11 13.76
N GLN A 133 6.65 -37.61 14.47
CA GLN A 133 6.48 -37.88 15.90
C GLN A 133 6.27 -39.38 16.19
N ARG A 134 5.52 -40.09 15.34
CA ARG A 134 5.36 -41.54 15.46
C ARG A 134 6.67 -42.28 15.26
N LEU A 135 7.42 -41.94 14.22
CA LEU A 135 8.71 -42.56 13.92
C LEU A 135 9.73 -42.28 15.04
N GLU A 136 9.85 -41.03 15.49
CA GLU A 136 10.72 -40.66 16.62
C GLU A 136 10.32 -41.32 17.94
N ALA A 137 9.02 -41.48 18.20
CA ALA A 137 8.54 -42.19 19.39
C ALA A 137 8.85 -43.70 19.32
N ALA A 138 8.68 -44.31 18.13
CA ALA A 138 9.00 -45.71 17.90
C ALA A 138 10.51 -45.97 18.02
N GLU A 139 11.34 -45.09 17.46
CA GLU A 139 12.80 -45.12 17.60
C GLU A 139 13.24 -45.00 19.05
N ARG A 140 12.70 -44.02 19.79
CA ARG A 140 12.99 -43.87 21.23
C ARG A 140 12.58 -45.09 22.05
N ALA A 141 11.43 -45.70 21.74
CA ALA A 141 10.98 -46.91 22.40
C ALA A 141 11.88 -48.12 22.09
N ALA A 142 12.33 -48.26 20.85
CA ALA A 142 13.27 -49.31 20.44
C ALA A 142 14.64 -49.13 21.11
N ALA A 143 15.16 -47.89 21.14
CA ALA A 143 16.41 -47.55 21.81
C ALA A 143 16.34 -47.78 23.33
N ALA A 144 15.23 -47.43 23.97
CA ALA A 144 15.02 -47.69 25.40
C ALA A 144 15.04 -49.20 25.72
N LYS A 145 14.33 -50.01 24.93
CA LYS A 145 14.33 -51.47 25.08
C LYS A 145 15.71 -52.09 24.87
N ALA A 146 16.47 -51.61 23.89
CA ALA A 146 17.85 -52.07 23.65
C ALA A 146 18.76 -51.76 24.85
N LEU A 147 18.64 -50.55 25.42
CA LEU A 147 19.39 -50.14 26.60
C LEU A 147 19.02 -50.99 27.84
N GLU A 148 17.73 -51.23 28.07
CA GLU A 148 17.27 -52.06 29.19
C GLU A 148 17.78 -53.50 29.07
N ALA A 149 17.76 -54.09 27.87
CA ALA A 149 18.28 -55.43 27.61
C ALA A 149 19.80 -55.50 27.83
N GLN A 150 20.57 -54.50 27.38
CA GLN A 150 22.01 -54.42 27.65
C GLN A 150 22.31 -54.32 29.15
N GLN A 151 21.61 -53.46 29.88
CA GLN A 151 21.78 -53.32 31.33
C GLN A 151 21.41 -54.61 32.08
N ALA A 152 20.36 -55.31 31.65
CA ALA A 152 19.98 -56.60 32.22
C ALA A 152 21.03 -57.69 31.98
N ALA A 153 21.56 -57.77 30.75
CA ALA A 153 22.65 -58.69 30.40
C ALA A 153 23.91 -58.40 31.23
N GLU A 154 24.28 -57.12 31.39
CA GLU A 154 25.45 -56.73 32.18
C GLU A 154 25.30 -57.06 33.66
N ARG A 155 24.11 -56.81 34.25
CA ARG A 155 23.83 -57.19 35.65
C ARG A 155 23.96 -58.70 35.85
N GLN A 156 23.36 -59.49 34.98
CA GLN A 156 23.42 -60.95 35.07
C GLN A 156 24.82 -61.51 34.82
N ALA A 157 25.59 -60.91 33.92
CA ALA A 157 26.98 -61.29 33.70
C ALA A 157 27.85 -61.01 34.94
N ARG A 158 27.64 -59.86 35.60
CA ARG A 158 28.33 -59.53 36.87
C ARG A 158 27.94 -60.49 38.00
N GLU A 159 26.65 -60.81 38.12
CA GLU A 159 26.15 -61.78 39.11
C GLU A 159 26.66 -63.20 38.84
N ALA A 160 26.72 -63.63 37.57
CA ALA A 160 27.30 -64.92 37.17
C ALA A 160 28.78 -65.00 37.53
N ALA A 161 29.56 -63.93 37.26
CA ALA A 161 30.97 -63.86 37.64
C ALA A 161 31.18 -63.91 39.16
N ALA A 162 30.32 -63.26 39.94
CA ALA A 162 30.35 -63.32 41.40
C ALA A 162 29.99 -64.71 41.94
N ALA A 163 28.98 -65.38 41.37
CA ALA A 163 28.59 -66.75 41.74
C ALA A 163 29.68 -67.78 41.38
N ALA A 164 30.35 -67.60 40.24
CA ALA A 164 31.48 -68.43 39.84
C ALA A 164 32.67 -68.26 40.81
N ALA A 165 32.97 -67.03 41.23
CA ALA A 165 34.01 -66.74 42.22
C ALA A 165 33.71 -67.31 43.62
N ALA A 166 32.42 -67.43 43.96
CA ALA A 166 31.94 -68.06 45.20
C ALA A 166 31.89 -69.61 45.14
N GLY A 167 32.13 -70.21 43.96
CA GLY A 167 32.13 -71.67 43.76
C GLY A 167 30.76 -72.30 43.49
N ASP A 168 29.71 -71.50 43.30
CA ASP A 168 28.34 -71.97 43.06
C ASP A 168 28.09 -72.23 41.57
N ALA A 169 28.64 -73.36 41.07
CA ALA A 169 28.68 -73.69 39.64
C ALA A 169 27.30 -73.70 38.94
N LYS A 170 26.26 -74.21 39.59
CA LYS A 170 24.89 -74.25 39.01
C LYS A 170 24.29 -72.87 38.85
N LYS A 171 24.47 -71.99 39.84
CA LYS A 171 23.90 -70.64 39.83
C LYS A 171 24.65 -69.73 38.86
N ALA A 172 25.96 -69.92 38.71
CA ALA A 172 26.75 -69.25 37.69
C ALA A 172 26.28 -69.61 36.27
N GLU A 173 26.02 -70.90 36.00
CA GLU A 173 25.58 -71.37 34.69
C GLU A 173 24.17 -70.86 34.32
N GLU A 174 23.22 -70.86 35.25
CA GLU A 174 21.87 -70.29 35.04
C GLU A 174 21.90 -68.78 34.75
N LEU A 175 22.70 -68.02 35.50
CA LEU A 175 22.85 -66.57 35.30
C LEU A 175 23.58 -66.26 34.00
N GLN A 176 24.52 -67.11 33.57
CA GLN A 176 25.24 -66.96 32.31
C GLN A 176 24.35 -67.25 31.10
N GLN A 177 23.50 -68.28 31.17
CA GLN A 177 22.47 -68.53 30.15
C GLN A 177 21.46 -67.38 30.04
N GLN A 178 21.07 -66.79 31.18
CA GLN A 178 20.19 -65.61 31.18
C GLN A 178 20.88 -64.36 30.62
N ALA A 179 22.17 -64.16 30.93
CA ALA A 179 22.96 -63.06 30.36
C ALA A 179 23.12 -63.21 28.84
N GLU A 180 23.36 -64.41 28.34
CA GLU A 180 23.42 -64.70 26.90
C GLU A 180 22.07 -64.51 26.22
N ALA A 181 20.97 -64.94 26.84
CA ALA A 181 19.62 -64.70 26.32
C ALA A 181 19.28 -63.20 26.27
N ASN A 182 19.66 -62.43 27.30
CA ASN A 182 19.47 -60.99 27.34
C ASN A 182 20.41 -60.22 26.38
N ALA A 183 21.63 -60.72 26.15
CA ALA A 183 22.55 -60.18 25.16
C ALA A 183 22.03 -60.41 23.73
N ALA A 184 21.52 -61.60 23.42
CA ALA A 184 20.87 -61.90 22.15
C ALA A 184 19.60 -61.04 21.94
N ALA A 185 18.82 -60.83 23.00
CA ALA A 185 17.68 -59.91 22.99
C ALA A 185 18.11 -58.44 22.76
N ALA A 186 19.24 -58.01 23.32
CA ALA A 186 19.80 -56.68 23.10
C ALA A 186 20.28 -56.48 21.66
N GLU A 187 20.96 -57.48 21.09
CA GLU A 187 21.48 -57.42 19.72
C GLU A 187 20.35 -57.38 18.67
N THR A 188 19.31 -58.19 18.86
CA THR A 188 18.09 -58.14 18.03
C THR A 188 17.34 -56.82 18.15
N ALA A 189 17.22 -56.26 19.37
CA ALA A 189 16.61 -54.95 19.58
C ALA A 189 17.43 -53.81 18.95
N GLN A 190 18.76 -53.88 19.01
CA GLN A 190 19.67 -52.88 18.44
C GLN A 190 19.68 -52.95 16.91
N ALA A 191 19.61 -54.14 16.32
CA ALA A 191 19.43 -54.32 14.88
C ALA A 191 18.10 -53.71 14.41
N LEU A 192 16.99 -53.96 15.13
CA LEU A 192 15.68 -53.36 14.84
C LEU A 192 15.70 -51.84 14.97
N ALA A 193 16.34 -51.27 16.00
CA ALA A 193 16.49 -49.83 16.16
C ALA A 193 17.30 -49.20 15.00
N SER A 194 18.36 -49.88 14.56
CA SER A 194 19.22 -49.43 13.45
C SER A 194 18.47 -49.43 12.12
N THR A 195 17.65 -50.46 11.86
CA THR A 195 16.81 -50.51 10.65
C THR A 195 15.74 -49.42 10.67
N MET A 196 15.10 -49.16 11.81
CA MET A 196 14.09 -48.11 11.94
C MET A 196 14.70 -46.70 11.76
N ALA A 197 15.91 -46.46 12.27
CA ALA A 197 16.63 -45.20 12.08
C ALA A 197 17.01 -44.97 10.61
N GLN A 198 17.42 -46.03 9.89
CA GLN A 198 17.69 -45.95 8.46
C GLN A 198 16.42 -45.65 7.66
N GLU A 199 15.31 -46.32 7.95
CA GLU A 199 14.01 -46.07 7.31
C GLU A 199 13.50 -44.64 7.55
N ALA A 200 13.65 -44.11 8.77
CA ALA A 200 13.26 -42.73 9.10
C ALA A 200 14.08 -41.68 8.32
N SER A 201 15.36 -41.96 8.04
CA SER A 201 16.23 -41.03 7.31
C SER A 201 15.92 -40.90 5.82
N VAL A 202 15.29 -41.91 5.21
CA VAL A 202 14.98 -41.94 3.76
C VAL A 202 13.64 -41.27 3.43
N VAL A 203 12.76 -41.06 4.42
CA VAL A 203 11.46 -40.35 4.26
C VAL A 203 11.64 -38.82 4.27
N THR A 204 12.77 -38.30 3.81
CA THR A 204 12.90 -36.87 3.48
C THR A 204 12.07 -36.56 2.23
N VAL A 205 10.85 -36.10 2.52
CA VAL A 205 9.79 -35.67 1.61
C VAL A 205 10.34 -34.88 0.41
N ALA A 206 10.13 -35.41 -0.79
CA ALA A 206 10.39 -34.70 -2.05
C ALA A 206 9.67 -33.32 -2.03
N PRO A 207 10.34 -32.22 -2.42
CA PRO A 207 9.72 -30.90 -2.42
C PRO A 207 8.50 -30.92 -3.35
N PRO A 208 7.29 -30.64 -2.84
CA PRO A 208 6.09 -30.79 -3.65
C PRO A 208 6.01 -29.71 -4.72
N SER A 209 5.73 -30.15 -5.95
CA SER A 209 5.24 -29.31 -7.04
C SER A 209 3.89 -28.70 -6.64
N ILE A 210 3.89 -27.48 -6.12
CA ILE A 210 2.67 -26.70 -5.96
C ILE A 210 2.14 -26.44 -7.37
N ALA A 211 0.91 -26.88 -7.64
CA ALA A 211 0.22 -26.55 -8.89
C ALA A 211 0.17 -25.02 -9.03
N LEU A 212 1.05 -24.49 -9.87
CA LEU A 212 1.17 -23.05 -10.08
C LEU A 212 -0.14 -22.59 -10.71
N VAL A 213 -0.93 -21.79 -10.00
CA VAL A 213 -2.18 -21.25 -10.54
C VAL A 213 -1.84 -20.52 -11.84
N PRO A 214 -2.42 -20.92 -12.98
CA PRO A 214 -2.05 -20.36 -14.28
C PRO A 214 -2.34 -18.86 -14.27
N ARG A 215 -1.31 -18.07 -14.57
CA ARG A 215 -1.42 -16.62 -14.63
C ARG A 215 -2.34 -16.25 -15.80
N VAL A 216 -3.41 -15.52 -15.52
CA VAL A 216 -4.29 -14.99 -16.57
C VAL A 216 -3.51 -13.92 -17.35
N ALA A 217 -3.38 -14.12 -18.66
CA ALA A 217 -2.72 -13.15 -19.54
C ALA A 217 -3.42 -11.78 -19.47
N GLY A 218 -2.64 -10.70 -19.37
CA GLY A 218 -3.15 -9.34 -19.31
C GLY A 218 -3.51 -8.81 -17.90
N VAL A 219 -3.49 -9.64 -16.85
CA VAL A 219 -3.73 -9.20 -15.47
C VAL A 219 -2.45 -9.26 -14.65
N SER A 220 -1.95 -8.09 -14.25
CA SER A 220 -0.82 -7.95 -13.31
C SER A 220 -1.32 -7.41 -11.97
N GLY A 221 -0.91 -8.03 -10.87
CA GLY A 221 -1.15 -7.52 -9.53
C GLY A 221 0.01 -6.64 -9.07
N ARG A 222 -0.31 -5.51 -8.43
CA ARG A 222 0.67 -4.66 -7.71
C ARG A 222 0.22 -4.56 -6.26
N MET A 223 1.14 -4.76 -5.31
CA MET A 223 0.92 -4.40 -3.92
C MET A 223 1.49 -3.02 -3.65
N THR A 224 0.64 -2.14 -3.11
CA THR A 224 1.03 -0.79 -2.67
C THR A 224 0.91 -0.74 -1.16
N TYR A 225 1.96 -0.30 -0.49
CA TYR A 225 1.97 -0.09 0.95
C TYR A 225 1.72 1.39 1.24
N THR A 226 0.74 1.69 2.09
CA THR A 226 0.41 3.05 2.54
C THR A 226 0.63 3.14 4.05
N ALA A 227 1.28 4.20 4.51
CA ALA A 227 1.42 4.48 5.93
C ALA A 227 0.23 5.30 6.44
N GLN A 228 -0.33 4.92 7.59
CA GLN A 228 -1.35 5.68 8.29
C GLN A 228 -0.78 6.13 9.64
N VAL A 229 -0.94 7.42 9.97
CA VAL A 229 -0.53 7.98 11.26
C VAL A 229 -1.70 7.81 12.24
N GLU A 230 -1.58 6.91 13.20
CA GLU A 230 -2.60 6.69 14.23
C GLU A 230 -2.66 7.84 15.24
N SER A 231 -1.50 8.35 15.66
CA SER A 231 -1.39 9.48 16.58
C SER A 231 -0.24 10.40 16.21
N LEU A 232 -0.55 11.66 15.93
CA LEU A 232 0.45 12.68 15.60
C LEU A 232 1.37 12.98 16.80
N GLN A 233 0.86 12.86 18.02
CA GLN A 233 1.66 13.09 19.24
C GLN A 233 2.75 12.04 19.40
N LEU A 234 2.42 10.76 19.18
CA LEU A 234 3.41 9.67 19.23
C LEU A 234 4.47 9.82 18.15
N LEU A 235 4.07 10.27 16.94
CA LEU A 235 5.02 10.55 15.87
C LEU A 235 5.98 11.69 16.24
N VAL A 236 5.47 12.80 16.79
CA VAL A 236 6.31 13.94 17.21
C VAL A 236 7.26 13.54 18.35
N GLN A 237 6.79 12.74 19.31
CA GLN A 237 7.65 12.21 20.36
C GLN A 237 8.75 11.29 19.79
N ALA A 238 8.40 10.39 18.86
CA ALA A 238 9.38 9.52 18.20
C ALA A 238 10.44 10.30 17.43
N ILE A 239 10.09 11.45 16.83
CA ILE A 239 11.04 12.36 16.18
C ILE A 239 11.93 13.04 17.21
N ALA A 240 11.36 13.52 18.32
CA ALA A 240 12.14 14.12 19.40
C ALA A 240 13.13 13.12 20.04
N GLU A 241 12.77 11.84 20.11
CA GLU A 241 13.62 10.73 20.58
C GLU A 241 14.62 10.22 19.52
N GLY A 242 14.57 10.74 18.28
CA GLY A 242 15.48 10.33 17.19
C GLY A 242 15.15 8.97 16.54
N LYS A 243 13.98 8.39 16.82
CA LYS A 243 13.51 7.12 16.23
C LYS A 243 12.86 7.30 14.86
N ALA A 244 12.45 8.52 14.52
CA ALA A 244 11.86 8.88 13.23
C ALA A 244 12.53 10.15 12.65
N PRO A 245 12.67 10.26 11.32
CA PRO A 245 13.29 11.41 10.68
C PRO A 245 12.39 12.66 10.77
N ILE A 246 13.00 13.85 10.87
CA ILE A 246 12.28 15.13 10.95
C ILE A 246 11.40 15.43 9.72
N GLU A 247 11.75 14.84 8.57
CA GLU A 247 10.98 14.94 7.33
C GLU A 247 9.57 14.33 7.43
N ALA A 248 9.31 13.51 8.45
CA ALA A 248 7.99 12.93 8.69
C ALA A 248 6.94 13.95 9.18
N VAL A 249 7.34 15.19 9.49
CA VAL A 249 6.45 16.27 9.96
C VAL A 249 6.69 17.56 9.16
N GLN A 250 5.61 18.27 8.84
CA GLN A 250 5.65 19.58 8.18
C GLN A 250 4.93 20.64 9.01
N ALA A 251 5.43 21.88 8.97
CA ALA A 251 4.81 23.02 9.62
C ALA A 251 3.51 23.42 8.91
N ASN A 252 2.42 23.58 9.65
CA ASN A 252 1.15 24.07 9.11
C ASN A 252 1.18 25.59 8.91
N THR A 253 1.66 26.04 7.74
CA THR A 253 1.81 27.46 7.40
C THR A 253 0.47 28.22 7.37
N THR A 254 -0.64 27.56 7.05
CA THR A 254 -1.98 28.16 7.05
C THR A 254 -2.39 28.58 8.45
N PHE A 255 -2.25 27.67 9.42
CA PHE A 255 -2.54 27.97 10.83
C PHE A 255 -1.64 29.08 11.36
N LEU A 256 -0.33 28.99 11.08
CA LEU A 256 0.64 30.02 11.49
C LEU A 256 0.32 31.39 10.88
N GLY A 257 -0.07 31.45 9.60
CA GLY A 257 -0.47 32.69 8.92
C GLY A 257 -1.82 33.25 9.40
N GLN A 258 -2.75 32.41 9.83
CA GLN A 258 -3.98 32.87 10.50
C GLN A 258 -3.67 33.53 11.84
N GLN A 259 -2.82 32.92 12.65
CA GLN A 259 -2.39 33.51 13.92
C GLN A 259 -1.58 34.80 13.73
N ALA A 260 -0.66 34.83 12.76
CA ALA A 260 0.07 36.04 12.39
C ALA A 260 -0.87 37.23 12.09
N ARG A 261 -1.94 36.98 11.32
CA ARG A 261 -2.99 37.98 11.01
C ARG A 261 -3.84 38.37 12.23
N ALA A 262 -4.04 37.45 13.17
CA ALA A 262 -4.79 37.72 14.39
C ALA A 262 -4.01 38.63 15.36
N PHE A 263 -2.71 38.38 15.55
CA PHE A 263 -1.86 39.16 16.46
C PHE A 263 -1.46 40.54 15.91
N LYS A 264 -1.47 40.73 14.58
CA LYS A 264 -1.21 42.03 13.90
C LYS A 264 0.07 42.73 14.36
N LYS A 265 1.08 41.96 14.74
CA LYS A 265 2.37 42.46 15.22
C LYS A 265 3.48 41.70 14.51
N ALA A 266 4.41 42.43 13.91
CA ALA A 266 5.63 41.85 13.36
C ALA A 266 6.55 41.39 14.51
N GLY A 267 7.23 40.24 14.34
CA GLY A 267 8.11 39.65 15.35
C GLY A 267 7.92 38.14 15.57
N VAL A 268 8.54 37.60 16.62
CA VAL A 268 8.50 36.16 16.96
C VAL A 268 7.12 35.76 17.48
N LEU A 269 6.51 34.75 16.84
CA LEU A 269 5.20 34.20 17.21
C LEU A 269 5.33 32.95 18.09
N TYR A 270 6.20 32.03 17.69
CA TYR A 270 6.58 30.81 18.41
C TYR A 270 8.09 30.61 18.28
N PRO A 271 8.73 29.81 19.16
CA PRO A 271 10.13 29.41 18.95
C PRO A 271 10.31 28.85 17.52
N GLY A 272 11.09 29.56 16.69
CA GLY A 272 11.33 29.21 15.28
C GLY A 272 10.35 29.80 14.23
N VAL A 273 9.34 30.60 14.61
CA VAL A 273 8.37 31.22 13.67
C VAL A 273 8.29 32.75 13.86
N THR A 274 8.47 33.52 12.77
CA THR A 274 8.47 35.01 12.75
C THR A 274 7.45 35.58 11.76
N VAL A 275 6.80 36.70 12.12
CA VAL A 275 5.77 37.40 11.32
C VAL A 275 6.34 38.65 10.64
N LEU A 276 6.06 38.81 9.33
CA LEU A 276 6.41 39.97 8.49
C LEU A 276 5.15 40.80 8.16
N ALA A 277 5.27 42.13 8.05
CA ALA A 277 4.16 43.04 7.76
C ALA A 277 4.40 43.82 6.45
N GLU A 278 3.40 43.82 5.56
CA GLU A 278 3.40 44.53 4.26
C GLU A 278 2.11 45.38 4.12
N SER A 279 2.18 46.52 3.41
CA SER A 279 1.04 47.45 3.22
C SER A 279 0.60 47.52 1.74
N ALA A 280 -0.72 47.48 1.47
CA ALA A 280 -1.30 47.54 0.12
C ALA A 280 -2.60 48.39 0.06
N LEU A 281 -2.87 49.06 -1.07
CA LEU A 281 -4.05 49.91 -1.32
C LEU A 281 -5.11 49.19 -2.18
N SER A 282 -6.41 49.39 -1.92
CA SER A 282 -7.52 48.79 -2.69
C SER A 282 -8.55 49.81 -3.20
N VAL A 283 -8.96 49.72 -4.47
CA VAL A 283 -9.98 50.58 -5.11
C VAL A 283 -11.20 49.75 -5.52
N ARG A 284 -12.42 50.27 -5.33
CA ARG A 284 -13.68 49.64 -5.78
C ARG A 284 -14.40 50.54 -6.79
N ALA A 285 -14.76 50.00 -7.95
CA ALA A 285 -15.72 50.65 -8.84
C ALA A 285 -17.14 50.50 -8.26
N ALA A 286 -17.92 51.59 -8.29
CA ALA A 286 -19.36 51.57 -8.04
C ALA A 286 -20.06 50.58 -8.98
#